data_AF-A0A2V7I2L8-F1
#
_entry.id   AF-A0A2V7I2L8-F1
#
_cell.length_a   1.000
_cell.length_b   1.000
_cell.length_c   1.000
_cell.angle_alpha   90.00
_cell.angle_beta   90.00
_cell.angle_gamma   90.00
#
_symmetry.space_group_name_H-M   'P 1'
#
loop_
_entity.id
_entity.type
_entity.pdbx_description
1 polymer ?
#
loop_
_entity_poly.entity_id
_entity_poly.type
_entity_poly.pdbx_seq_one_letter_code
_entity_poly.pdbx_strand_id
1 'polypeptide(L)'
;MVVVLLRGTHEGLTAQEGVGASPAPRPPYLQRGDEVEARYRSYHERLDRFFQDLGARLEPEAPDLLAKLREAPPAPVPYGYGILPKLVPAPPKPSGARIASVSYSWRRTDGFIDRDLVRLEKLDTRLARAAGMTAEDRRREWATMVDEYRTLAANQKLIASHIEYNRLWQREITRNRRGYDVGTSLHDAVLERQALLDTLQAGDEALEPSLRAREEALSRRIQEVNRTVTPAPFVRVEHPSPHRWVVRVPVSTDIEDRSFVEAFRAAVENAWRVQDGDDDFRVVVDIRRVPASQLYPDGGLPVHGEHIDLAKHIGRFPPGGAVLTTGANSTHVLGYGINLGPHDMAPSGLAHELGHILGFVDLYVRGYR
;
A
#
# COMPACT_ATOMS: atom_id res chain seq x y z
N MET A 1 -7.17 12.28 -1.72
CA MET A 1 -6.43 11.34 -2.62
C MET A 1 -7.27 10.13 -2.94
N VAL A 2 -7.68 9.90 -4.19
CA VAL A 2 -8.24 8.60 -4.59
C VAL A 2 -7.11 7.70 -5.06
N VAL A 3 -6.96 6.54 -4.41
CA VAL A 3 -6.07 5.46 -4.87
C VAL A 3 -6.63 4.90 -6.15
N VAL A 4 -5.74 4.76 -7.14
CA VAL A 4 -5.75 4.46 -8.63
C VAL A 4 -4.17 4.84 -9.01
N LEU A 5 -3.36 4.68 -10.13
CA LEU A 5 -2.01 5.32 -10.52
C LEU A 5 -1.55 5.34 -12.05
N LEU A 6 -0.82 6.38 -12.55
CA LEU A 6 0.04 6.39 -13.79
C LEU A 6 1.21 7.43 -13.73
N ARG A 7 2.18 7.36 -14.66
CA ARG A 7 3.61 7.78 -14.56
C ARG A 7 3.94 9.27 -14.77
N GLY A 8 5.14 9.66 -14.31
CA GLY A 8 5.93 10.83 -14.76
C GLY A 8 7.41 10.44 -14.96
N THR A 9 8.19 11.29 -15.65
CA THR A 9 9.57 11.00 -16.08
C THR A 9 10.66 11.65 -15.20
N HIS A 10 11.88 11.10 -15.25
CA HIS A 10 13.07 11.64 -14.57
C HIS A 10 13.94 12.48 -15.53
N GLU A 11 14.42 13.64 -15.08
CA GLU A 11 15.55 14.37 -15.67
C GLU A 11 16.40 15.07 -14.59
N GLY A 12 17.69 15.25 -14.90
CA GLY A 12 18.52 16.40 -14.47
C GLY A 12 18.73 16.66 -12.97
N LEU A 13 19.82 16.12 -12.39
CA LEU A 13 20.44 16.69 -11.19
C LEU A 13 21.54 17.70 -11.58
N THR A 14 21.39 18.96 -11.17
CA THR A 14 22.51 19.87 -10.87
C THR A 14 22.22 20.64 -9.60
N ALA A 15 23.07 20.50 -8.59
CA ALA A 15 22.99 21.25 -7.35
C ALA A 15 23.96 22.43 -7.39
N GLN A 16 23.55 23.58 -6.85
CA GLN A 16 24.45 24.67 -6.50
C GLN A 16 23.98 25.27 -5.17
N GLU A 17 24.83 25.19 -4.15
CA GLU A 17 24.46 25.51 -2.77
C GLU A 17 24.50 27.02 -2.51
N GLY A 18 23.33 27.65 -2.46
CA GLY A 18 23.17 29.03 -2.00
C GLY A 18 23.09 29.09 -0.47
N VAL A 19 24.17 29.54 0.18
CA VAL A 19 24.20 29.75 1.63
C VAL A 19 23.30 30.93 2.02
N GLY A 20 22.47 30.77 3.06
CA GLY A 20 21.83 31.89 3.76
C GLY A 20 20.36 32.18 3.45
N ALA A 21 19.53 31.16 3.20
CA ALA A 21 18.07 31.32 3.23
C ALA A 21 17.49 30.96 4.62
N SER A 22 16.66 31.83 5.19
CA SER A 22 15.80 31.45 6.32
C SER A 22 14.95 30.22 5.95
N PRO A 23 14.70 29.28 6.88
CA PRO A 23 13.99 28.04 6.55
C PRO A 23 12.61 28.35 5.98
N ALA A 24 12.39 27.93 4.73
CA ALA A 24 11.12 28.16 4.03
C ALA A 24 9.95 27.58 4.85
N PRO A 25 8.79 28.27 4.92
CA PRO A 25 7.68 27.87 5.78
C PRO A 25 7.26 26.43 5.46
N ARG A 26 7.26 25.57 6.50
CA ARG A 26 7.09 24.12 6.36
C ARG A 26 5.82 23.82 5.56
N PRO A 27 5.86 23.05 4.45
CA PRO A 27 4.68 22.81 3.61
C PRO A 27 3.42 22.44 4.40
N PRO A 28 2.23 23.01 4.10
CA PRO A 28 1.03 22.81 4.93
C PRO A 28 0.61 21.35 5.13
N TYR A 29 0.87 20.47 4.15
CA TYR A 29 0.59 19.04 4.29
C TYR A 29 1.47 18.33 5.32
N LEU A 30 2.68 18.85 5.59
CA LEU A 30 3.57 18.37 6.65
C LEU A 30 3.06 18.86 8.00
N GLN A 31 2.75 20.15 8.13
CA GLN A 31 2.14 20.72 9.35
C GLN A 31 0.88 19.93 9.75
N ARG A 32 -0.04 19.69 8.80
CA ARG A 32 -1.24 18.90 9.09
C ARG A 32 -0.95 17.44 9.42
N GLY A 33 0.10 16.85 8.86
CA GLY A 33 0.56 15.53 9.25
C GLY A 33 1.09 15.50 10.69
N ASP A 34 1.86 16.52 11.09
CA ASP A 34 2.39 16.68 12.43
C ASP A 34 1.26 16.83 13.48
N GLU A 35 0.21 17.57 13.13
CA GLU A 35 -1.02 17.73 13.93
C GLU A 35 -1.79 16.41 14.12
N VAL A 36 -2.02 15.65 13.05
CA VAL A 36 -2.74 14.36 13.12
C VAL A 36 -1.92 13.33 13.90
N GLU A 37 -0.60 13.33 13.74
CA GLU A 37 0.30 12.44 14.47
C GLU A 37 0.37 12.80 15.97
N ALA A 38 0.31 14.08 16.32
CA ALA A 38 0.15 14.52 17.70
C ALA A 38 -1.21 14.06 18.31
N ARG A 39 -2.32 14.22 17.57
CA ARG A 39 -3.64 13.69 18.00
C ARG A 39 -3.60 12.17 18.20
N TYR A 40 -2.93 11.44 17.32
CA TYR A 40 -2.78 10.00 17.43
C TYR A 40 -1.98 9.57 18.67
N ARG A 41 -0.87 10.25 18.99
CA ARG A 41 -0.13 10.01 20.24
C ARG A 41 -1.00 10.23 21.47
N SER A 42 -1.72 11.35 21.57
CA SER A 42 -2.61 11.60 22.72
C SER A 42 -3.82 10.64 22.80
N TYR A 43 -4.25 10.04 21.68
CA TYR A 43 -5.20 8.92 21.68
C TYR A 43 -4.56 7.63 22.22
N HIS A 44 -3.35 7.30 21.76
CA HIS A 44 -2.57 6.16 22.25
C HIS A 44 -2.36 6.24 23.77
N GLU A 45 -1.88 7.38 24.27
CA GLU A 45 -1.67 7.69 25.68
C GLU A 45 -2.95 7.63 26.54
N ARG A 46 -4.14 7.80 25.95
CA ARG A 46 -5.42 7.55 26.63
C ARG A 46 -5.77 6.07 26.63
N LEU A 47 -5.59 5.37 25.51
CA LEU A 47 -5.92 3.95 25.39
C LEU A 47 -5.01 3.08 26.29
N ASP A 48 -3.73 3.43 26.39
CA ASP A 48 -2.78 2.79 27.32
C ASP A 48 -3.21 2.98 28.79
N ARG A 49 -3.65 4.19 29.16
CA ARG A 49 -4.14 4.44 30.52
C ARG A 49 -5.40 3.64 30.84
N PHE A 50 -6.36 3.59 29.92
CA PHE A 50 -7.54 2.73 30.08
C PHE A 50 -7.16 1.24 30.20
N PHE A 51 -6.16 0.75 29.46
CA PHE A 51 -5.64 -0.60 29.61
C PHE A 51 -5.10 -0.88 31.03
N GLN A 52 -4.32 0.04 31.59
CA GLN A 52 -3.83 -0.09 32.98
C GLN A 52 -4.99 0.01 33.99
N ASP A 53 -5.88 0.99 33.84
CA ASP A 53 -7.01 1.26 34.74
C ASP A 53 -8.05 0.12 34.74
N LEU A 54 -8.23 -0.57 33.61
CA LEU A 54 -9.04 -1.79 33.52
C LEU A 54 -8.25 -2.97 34.08
N GLY A 55 -6.99 -3.15 33.66
CA GLY A 55 -6.15 -4.27 34.06
C GLY A 55 -5.98 -4.40 35.57
N ALA A 56 -5.75 -3.29 36.27
CA ALA A 56 -5.63 -3.23 37.73
C ALA A 56 -6.92 -3.63 38.48
N ARG A 57 -8.09 -3.60 37.82
CA ARG A 57 -9.37 -4.06 38.39
C ARG A 57 -9.68 -5.51 38.04
N LEU A 58 -9.19 -5.99 36.89
CA LEU A 58 -9.31 -7.39 36.51
C LEU A 58 -8.33 -8.29 37.29
N GLU A 59 -7.16 -7.79 37.68
CA GLU A 59 -6.13 -8.58 38.39
C GLU A 59 -6.62 -9.26 39.69
N PRO A 60 -7.36 -8.60 40.60
CA PRO A 60 -7.89 -9.26 41.80
C PRO A 60 -9.18 -10.08 41.59
N GLU A 61 -10.01 -9.78 40.58
CA GLU A 61 -11.38 -10.32 40.48
C GLU A 61 -11.66 -11.18 39.23
N ALA A 62 -10.88 -11.02 38.15
CA ALA A 62 -11.09 -11.68 36.86
C ALA A 62 -9.78 -11.87 36.08
N PRO A 63 -8.82 -12.68 36.59
CA PRO A 63 -7.52 -12.88 35.96
C PRO A 63 -7.59 -13.54 34.56
N ASP A 64 -8.68 -14.26 34.26
CA ASP A 64 -9.01 -14.76 32.93
C ASP A 64 -9.34 -13.65 31.93
N LEU A 65 -10.07 -12.60 32.37
CA LEU A 65 -10.31 -11.42 31.56
C LEU A 65 -9.04 -10.57 31.42
N LEU A 66 -8.18 -10.55 32.44
CA LEU A 66 -6.87 -9.89 32.37
C LEU A 66 -5.93 -10.58 31.37
N ALA A 67 -5.93 -11.91 31.29
CA ALA A 67 -5.18 -12.64 30.25
C ALA A 67 -5.68 -12.27 28.85
N LYS A 68 -7.00 -12.32 28.63
CA LYS A 68 -7.66 -11.90 27.37
C LYS A 68 -7.40 -10.42 27.01
N LEU A 69 -7.24 -9.55 28.02
CA LEU A 69 -6.85 -8.16 27.85
C LEU A 69 -5.36 -8.02 27.49
N ARG A 70 -4.46 -8.80 28.09
CA ARG A 70 -3.03 -8.80 27.75
C ARG A 70 -2.75 -9.39 26.35
N GLU A 71 -3.65 -10.21 25.80
CA GLU A 71 -3.67 -10.62 24.38
C GLU A 71 -4.17 -9.53 23.40
N ALA A 72 -4.63 -8.37 23.88
CA ALA A 72 -5.31 -7.39 23.05
C ALA A 72 -4.42 -6.52 22.14
N PRO A 73 -3.20 -6.09 22.55
CA PRO A 73 -2.31 -5.37 21.65
C PRO A 73 -1.91 -6.28 20.49
N PRO A 74 -2.22 -5.94 19.22
CA PRO A 74 -1.75 -6.73 18.10
C PRO A 74 -0.22 -6.69 18.09
N ALA A 75 0.41 -7.86 18.22
CA ALA A 75 1.87 -7.97 18.21
C ALA A 75 2.45 -7.17 17.03
N PRO A 76 3.44 -6.29 17.25
CA PRO A 76 4.04 -5.52 16.16
C PRO A 76 4.48 -6.48 15.07
N VAL A 77 3.92 -6.31 13.86
CA VAL A 77 4.31 -7.18 12.74
C VAL A 77 5.77 -6.86 12.43
N PRO A 78 6.70 -7.82 12.59
CA PRO A 78 8.10 -7.55 12.36
C PRO A 78 8.29 -7.21 10.88
N TYR A 79 9.04 -6.14 10.62
CA TYR A 79 9.37 -5.66 9.29
C TYR A 79 10.83 -5.22 9.26
N GLY A 80 11.37 -5.01 8.05
CA GLY A 80 12.80 -4.79 7.86
C GLY A 80 13.45 -5.92 7.08
N TYR A 81 14.78 -5.95 7.11
CA TYR A 81 15.59 -6.75 6.19
C TYR A 81 15.43 -8.25 6.41
N GLY A 82 15.46 -9.03 5.32
CA GLY A 82 15.29 -10.48 5.33
C GLY A 82 13.86 -10.98 5.63
N ILE A 83 12.90 -10.11 5.93
CA ILE A 83 11.51 -10.50 6.22
C ILE A 83 10.70 -10.54 4.91
N LEU A 84 10.05 -11.67 4.67
CA LEU A 84 9.25 -11.95 3.47
C LEU A 84 7.74 -11.93 3.77
N PRO A 85 6.90 -11.50 2.82
CA PRO A 85 5.45 -11.64 2.93
C PRO A 85 5.05 -13.11 2.77
N LYS A 86 4.06 -13.55 3.54
CA LYS A 86 3.45 -14.86 3.32
C LYS A 86 2.62 -14.84 2.04
N LEU A 87 2.86 -15.79 1.13
CA LEU A 87 2.04 -15.91 -0.07
C LEU A 87 0.74 -16.66 0.25
N VAL A 88 -0.40 -16.03 -0.07
CA VAL A 88 -1.76 -16.53 0.22
C VAL A 88 -2.62 -16.53 -1.04
N PRO A 89 -3.65 -17.40 -1.14
CA PRO A 89 -4.60 -17.33 -2.26
C PRO A 89 -5.27 -15.96 -2.34
N ALA A 90 -5.45 -15.43 -3.56
CA ALA A 90 -6.25 -14.23 -3.76
C ALA A 90 -7.72 -14.49 -3.35
N PRO A 91 -8.39 -13.54 -2.68
CA PRO A 91 -9.83 -13.64 -2.48
C PRO A 91 -10.55 -13.66 -3.84
N PRO A 92 -11.69 -14.36 -3.98
CA PRO A 92 -12.42 -14.43 -5.23
C PRO A 92 -12.85 -13.03 -5.69
N LYS A 93 -12.51 -12.67 -6.93
CA LYS A 93 -12.94 -11.40 -7.53
C LYS A 93 -14.46 -11.44 -7.74
N PRO A 94 -15.24 -10.48 -7.21
CA PRO A 94 -16.67 -10.41 -7.50
C PRO A 94 -16.89 -10.12 -9.00
N SER A 95 -17.74 -10.91 -9.64
CA SER A 95 -18.17 -10.68 -11.03
C SER A 95 -18.98 -9.38 -11.12
N GLY A 96 -18.72 -8.57 -12.15
CA GLY A 96 -19.40 -7.27 -12.31
C GLY A 96 -18.92 -6.17 -11.34
N ALA A 97 -17.69 -6.27 -10.83
CA ALA A 97 -17.09 -5.24 -9.97
C ALA A 97 -17.07 -3.86 -10.65
N ARG A 98 -17.93 -2.94 -10.19
CA ARG A 98 -17.93 -1.52 -10.59
C ARG A 98 -16.68 -0.82 -10.04
N ILE A 99 -16.23 0.24 -10.71
CA ILE A 99 -15.07 1.03 -10.29
C ILE A 99 -15.30 1.63 -8.89
N ALA A 100 -14.38 1.35 -7.96
CA ALA A 100 -14.45 1.84 -6.59
C ALA A 100 -13.52 3.06 -6.38
N SER A 101 -14.10 4.20 -5.96
CA SER A 101 -13.35 5.41 -5.61
C SER A 101 -13.09 5.46 -4.10
N VAL A 102 -11.84 5.20 -3.67
CA VAL A 102 -11.46 5.13 -2.24
C VAL A 102 -10.56 6.30 -1.87
N SER A 103 -11.09 7.23 -1.06
CA SER A 103 -10.39 8.46 -0.67
C SER A 103 -9.58 8.32 0.63
N TYR A 104 -8.30 8.68 0.58
CA TYR A 104 -7.40 8.87 1.71
C TYR A 104 -7.12 10.37 1.90
N SER A 105 -7.07 10.82 3.15
CA SER A 105 -6.72 12.18 3.55
C SER A 105 -6.46 12.25 5.05
N TRP A 106 -5.82 13.33 5.51
CA TRP A 106 -5.69 13.65 6.93
C TRP A 106 -7.05 13.68 7.63
N ARG A 107 -8.07 14.35 7.06
CA ARG A 107 -9.44 14.41 7.60
C ARG A 107 -10.08 13.02 7.77
N ARG A 108 -9.77 12.04 6.93
CA ARG A 108 -10.24 10.65 7.12
C ARG A 108 -9.51 9.97 8.29
N THR A 109 -8.22 10.25 8.47
CA THR A 109 -7.41 9.79 9.60
C THR A 109 -7.90 10.38 10.92
N ASP A 110 -8.15 11.69 10.99
CA ASP A 110 -8.84 12.34 12.12
C ASP A 110 -10.16 11.63 12.44
N GLY A 111 -10.99 11.37 11.42
CA GLY A 111 -12.27 10.69 11.60
C GLY A 111 -12.18 9.25 12.13
N PHE A 112 -11.03 8.58 12.07
CA PHE A 112 -10.82 7.33 12.82
C PHE A 112 -10.53 7.63 14.30
N ILE A 113 -9.55 8.52 14.56
CA ILE A 113 -9.15 8.94 15.92
C ILE A 113 -10.36 9.46 16.72
N ASP A 114 -11.19 10.31 16.12
CA ASP A 114 -12.35 10.93 16.77
C ASP A 114 -13.42 9.90 17.17
N ARG A 115 -13.68 8.90 16.32
CA ARG A 115 -14.64 7.82 16.63
C ARG A 115 -14.15 6.92 17.76
N ASP A 116 -12.87 6.62 17.78
CA ASP A 116 -12.27 5.74 18.78
C ASP A 116 -12.03 6.47 20.11
N LEU A 117 -11.78 7.78 20.11
CA LEU A 117 -11.84 8.64 21.31
C LEU A 117 -13.25 8.67 21.94
N VAL A 118 -14.31 8.82 21.14
CA VAL A 118 -15.71 8.82 21.63
C VAL A 118 -16.13 7.43 22.15
N ARG A 119 -15.51 6.36 21.68
CA ARG A 119 -15.68 5.00 22.25
C ARG A 119 -14.93 4.89 23.57
N LEU A 120 -13.69 5.35 23.62
CA LEU A 120 -12.84 5.31 24.82
C LEU A 120 -13.44 6.12 25.98
N GLU A 121 -13.98 7.30 25.73
CA GLU A 121 -14.68 8.11 26.74
C GLU A 121 -15.92 7.40 27.33
N LYS A 122 -16.63 6.60 26.51
CA LYS A 122 -17.73 5.75 26.99
C LYS A 122 -17.23 4.58 27.82
N LEU A 123 -16.09 3.98 27.45
CA LEU A 123 -15.43 2.95 28.24
C LEU A 123 -14.94 3.51 29.59
N ASP A 124 -14.26 4.66 29.61
CA ASP A 124 -13.87 5.41 30.83
C ASP A 124 -15.08 5.58 31.77
N THR A 125 -16.20 6.09 31.23
CA THR A 125 -17.45 6.35 31.98
C THR A 125 -18.09 5.08 32.53
N ARG A 126 -18.16 4.01 31.71
CA ARG A 126 -18.70 2.71 32.12
C ARG A 126 -17.82 2.05 33.18
N LEU A 127 -16.49 2.15 33.04
CA LEU A 127 -15.51 1.57 33.96
C LEU A 127 -15.57 2.23 35.35
N ALA A 128 -15.82 3.54 35.40
CA ALA A 128 -16.15 4.23 36.65
C ALA A 128 -17.47 3.70 37.26
N ARG A 129 -18.53 3.57 36.46
CA ARG A 129 -19.84 3.07 36.92
C ARG A 129 -19.81 1.63 37.43
N ALA A 130 -18.94 0.77 36.85
CA ALA A 130 -18.84 -0.64 37.20
C ALA A 130 -18.53 -0.90 38.68
N ALA A 131 -17.89 0.04 39.38
CA ALA A 131 -17.62 -0.06 40.82
C ALA A 131 -18.90 -0.15 41.68
N GLY A 132 -20.03 0.40 41.21
CA GLY A 132 -21.33 0.34 41.90
C GLY A 132 -22.22 -0.84 41.50
N MET A 133 -21.72 -1.78 40.70
CA MET A 133 -22.47 -2.96 40.23
C MET A 133 -22.29 -4.18 41.14
N THR A 134 -23.22 -5.15 41.04
CA THR A 134 -23.02 -6.49 41.61
C THR A 134 -21.76 -7.14 41.02
N ALA A 135 -21.17 -8.11 41.71
CA ALA A 135 -19.97 -8.80 41.19
C ALA A 135 -20.23 -9.51 39.83
N GLU A 136 -21.45 -10.04 39.64
CA GLU A 136 -21.84 -10.74 38.42
C GLU A 136 -22.04 -9.77 37.23
N ASP A 137 -22.73 -8.64 37.48
CA ASP A 137 -22.92 -7.59 36.47
C ASP A 137 -21.61 -6.87 36.14
N ARG A 138 -20.78 -6.60 37.15
CA ARG A 138 -19.43 -6.04 36.99
C ARG A 138 -18.57 -6.93 36.10
N ARG A 139 -18.59 -8.26 36.31
CA ARG A 139 -17.87 -9.22 35.46
C ARG A 139 -18.39 -9.27 34.02
N ARG A 140 -19.71 -9.19 33.80
CA ARG A 140 -20.31 -9.08 32.45
C ARG A 140 -19.89 -7.80 31.74
N GLU A 141 -19.95 -6.66 32.43
CA GLU A 141 -19.59 -5.36 31.87
C GLU A 141 -18.09 -5.31 31.55
N TRP A 142 -17.23 -5.82 32.43
CA TRP A 142 -15.80 -5.98 32.17
C TRP A 142 -15.47 -6.88 30.99
N ALA A 143 -16.13 -8.03 30.85
CA ALA A 143 -15.93 -8.91 29.68
C ALA A 143 -16.24 -8.18 28.36
N THR A 144 -17.28 -7.35 28.36
CA THR A 144 -17.68 -6.50 27.23
C THR A 144 -16.64 -5.41 26.95
N MET A 145 -16.12 -4.75 27.99
CA MET A 145 -15.04 -3.74 27.86
C MET A 145 -13.76 -4.32 27.27
N VAL A 146 -13.39 -5.57 27.60
CA VAL A 146 -12.19 -6.21 27.05
C VAL A 146 -12.30 -6.42 25.54
N ASP A 147 -13.46 -6.84 25.02
CA ASP A 147 -13.64 -7.01 23.55
C ASP A 147 -13.79 -5.67 22.80
N GLU A 148 -14.40 -4.66 23.42
CA GLU A 148 -14.38 -3.29 22.87
C GLU A 148 -12.95 -2.72 22.86
N TYR A 149 -12.16 -2.90 23.92
CA TYR A 149 -10.75 -2.52 23.97
C TYR A 149 -9.92 -3.22 22.88
N ARG A 150 -10.08 -4.53 22.70
CA ARG A 150 -9.42 -5.29 21.62
C ARG A 150 -9.69 -4.69 20.24
N THR A 151 -10.91 -4.21 20.02
CA THR A 151 -11.30 -3.53 18.78
C THR A 151 -10.57 -2.19 18.61
N LEU A 152 -10.40 -1.41 19.69
CA LEU A 152 -9.66 -0.14 19.68
C LEU A 152 -8.15 -0.33 19.48
N ALA A 153 -7.56 -1.34 20.12
CA ALA A 153 -6.14 -1.71 19.97
C ALA A 153 -5.84 -2.20 18.55
N ALA A 154 -6.71 -3.03 17.97
CA ALA A 154 -6.60 -3.42 16.56
C ALA A 154 -6.69 -2.21 15.60
N ASN A 155 -7.55 -1.24 15.90
CA ASN A 155 -7.68 0.00 15.12
C ASN A 155 -6.43 0.91 15.17
N GLN A 156 -5.61 0.87 16.23
CA GLN A 156 -4.37 1.68 16.28
C GLN A 156 -3.46 1.41 15.06
N LYS A 157 -3.28 0.15 14.69
CA LYS A 157 -2.50 -0.26 13.49
C LYS A 157 -3.10 0.28 12.18
N LEU A 158 -4.43 0.37 12.10
CA LEU A 158 -5.11 0.96 10.95
C LEU A 158 -4.90 2.48 10.88
N ILE A 159 -4.90 3.17 12.02
CA ILE A 159 -4.64 4.62 12.09
C ILE A 159 -3.18 4.93 11.76
N ALA A 160 -2.23 4.18 12.35
CA ALA A 160 -0.80 4.32 12.08
C ALA A 160 -0.48 4.11 10.59
N SER A 161 -0.99 3.05 9.96
CA SER A 161 -0.78 2.82 8.53
C SER A 161 -1.43 3.91 7.67
N HIS A 162 -2.57 4.50 8.06
CA HIS A 162 -3.10 5.68 7.38
C HIS A 162 -2.22 6.92 7.56
N ILE A 163 -1.53 7.12 8.68
CA ILE A 163 -0.58 8.22 8.87
C ILE A 163 0.63 8.04 7.95
N GLU A 164 1.27 6.87 7.95
CA GLU A 164 2.39 6.52 7.07
C GLU A 164 2.02 6.70 5.59
N TYR A 165 0.86 6.19 5.16
CA TYR A 165 0.37 6.28 3.79
C TYR A 165 0.12 7.73 3.37
N ASN A 166 -0.48 8.56 4.24
CA ASN A 166 -0.62 10.00 3.96
C ASN A 166 0.75 10.70 3.89
N ARG A 167 1.71 10.42 4.79
CA ARG A 167 3.08 10.99 4.73
C ARG A 167 3.77 10.64 3.40
N LEU A 168 3.70 9.37 2.97
CA LEU A 168 4.26 8.89 1.71
C LEU A 168 3.66 9.62 0.50
N TRP A 169 2.34 9.52 0.31
CA TRP A 169 1.73 10.00 -0.93
C TRP A 169 1.68 11.54 -1.02
N GLN A 170 1.54 12.27 0.08
CA GLN A 170 1.62 13.74 0.04
C GLN A 170 3.02 14.23 -0.38
N ARG A 171 4.08 13.52 0.03
CA ARG A 171 5.46 13.77 -0.43
C ARG A 171 5.62 13.50 -1.93
N GLU A 172 5.13 12.37 -2.42
CA GLU A 172 5.24 12.05 -3.85
C GLU A 172 4.33 12.93 -4.74
N ILE A 173 3.14 13.33 -4.28
CA ILE A 173 2.28 14.33 -4.95
C ILE A 173 2.99 15.69 -5.04
N THR A 174 3.77 16.06 -4.03
CA THR A 174 4.57 17.29 -4.07
C THR A 174 5.74 17.19 -5.05
N ARG A 175 6.38 16.02 -5.16
CA ARG A 175 7.51 15.77 -6.06
C ARG A 175 7.12 15.67 -7.54
N ASN A 176 6.02 14.98 -7.86
CA ASN A 176 5.56 14.74 -9.24
C ASN A 176 4.15 15.30 -9.48
N ARG A 177 3.93 16.57 -9.14
CA ARG A 177 2.60 17.19 -9.17
C ARG A 177 1.84 16.96 -10.48
N ARG A 178 2.51 17.21 -11.61
CA ARG A 178 1.97 17.03 -12.98
C ARG A 178 1.47 15.61 -13.26
N GLY A 179 2.16 14.57 -12.76
CA GLY A 179 1.71 13.18 -12.90
C GLY A 179 0.38 12.93 -12.19
N TYR A 180 0.20 13.47 -10.98
CA TYR A 180 -1.06 13.35 -10.25
C TYR A 180 -2.16 14.30 -10.74
N ASP A 181 -1.83 15.42 -11.40
CA ASP A 181 -2.82 16.25 -12.10
C ASP A 181 -3.47 15.47 -13.26
N VAL A 182 -2.65 14.79 -14.07
CA VAL A 182 -3.11 13.86 -15.12
C VAL A 182 -3.92 12.72 -14.49
N GLY A 183 -3.42 12.13 -13.41
CA GLY A 183 -4.09 11.05 -12.70
C GLY A 183 -5.46 11.43 -12.11
N THR A 184 -5.62 12.64 -11.53
CA THR A 184 -6.93 13.16 -11.11
C THR A 184 -7.87 13.30 -12.29
N SER A 185 -7.42 13.89 -13.41
CA SER A 185 -8.28 14.11 -14.58
C SER A 185 -8.69 12.82 -15.30
N LEU A 186 -7.87 11.78 -15.21
CA LEU A 186 -8.17 10.45 -15.75
C LEU A 186 -9.01 9.59 -14.78
N HIS A 187 -8.83 9.71 -13.45
CA HIS A 187 -9.77 9.18 -12.46
C HIS A 187 -11.20 9.70 -12.70
N ASP A 188 -11.33 11.01 -12.90
CA ASP A 188 -12.64 11.65 -13.12
C ASP A 188 -13.30 11.16 -14.42
N ALA A 189 -12.51 11.01 -15.50
CA ALA A 189 -12.97 10.43 -16.77
C ALA A 189 -13.41 8.96 -16.65
N VAL A 190 -12.74 8.16 -15.82
CA VAL A 190 -13.07 6.75 -15.57
C VAL A 190 -14.40 6.62 -14.80
N LEU A 191 -14.65 7.49 -13.81
CA LEU A 191 -15.94 7.53 -13.11
C LEU A 191 -17.08 8.04 -14.00
N GLU A 192 -16.83 9.09 -14.78
CA GLU A 192 -17.81 9.62 -15.75
C GLU A 192 -18.22 8.54 -16.75
N ARG A 193 -17.25 7.80 -17.31
CA ARG A 193 -17.51 6.67 -18.23
C ARG A 193 -18.36 5.58 -17.59
N GLN A 194 -18.10 5.19 -16.34
CA GLN A 194 -18.93 4.21 -15.64
C GLN A 194 -20.38 4.69 -15.53
N ALA A 195 -20.59 5.93 -15.09
CA ALA A 195 -21.93 6.50 -14.95
C ALA A 195 -22.70 6.55 -16.30
N LEU A 196 -22.01 6.91 -17.40
CA LEU A 196 -22.61 6.90 -18.74
C LEU A 196 -23.00 5.49 -19.19
N LEU A 197 -22.17 4.47 -18.91
CA LEU A 197 -22.51 3.07 -19.19
C LEU A 197 -23.70 2.59 -18.34
N ASP A 198 -23.76 3.00 -17.07
CA ASP A 198 -24.89 2.70 -16.18
C ASP A 198 -26.19 3.34 -16.71
N THR A 199 -26.15 4.58 -17.23
CA THR A 199 -27.29 5.26 -17.86
C THR A 199 -27.69 4.63 -19.19
N LEU A 200 -26.73 4.27 -20.05
CA LEU A 200 -26.98 3.57 -21.32
C LEU A 200 -27.64 2.20 -21.09
N GLN A 201 -27.27 1.49 -20.02
CA GLN A 201 -27.90 0.24 -19.62
C GLN A 201 -29.34 0.43 -19.09
N ALA A 202 -29.71 1.63 -18.66
CA ALA A 202 -31.05 1.95 -18.16
C ALA A 202 -32.09 2.29 -19.25
N GLY A 203 -31.66 2.50 -20.51
CA GLY A 203 -32.56 2.51 -21.67
C GLY A 203 -33.23 3.86 -22.03
N ASP A 204 -32.56 5.00 -21.84
CA ASP A 204 -33.03 6.28 -22.38
C ASP A 204 -32.59 6.45 -23.85
N GLU A 205 -33.44 5.97 -24.77
CA GLU A 205 -33.23 6.01 -26.23
C GLU A 205 -33.02 7.44 -26.78
N ALA A 206 -33.62 8.46 -26.14
CA ALA A 206 -33.58 9.84 -26.63
C ALA A 206 -32.22 10.52 -26.40
N LEU A 207 -31.51 10.12 -25.34
CA LEU A 207 -30.16 10.61 -25.03
C LEU A 207 -29.05 9.72 -25.61
N GLU A 208 -29.37 8.47 -25.95
CA GLU A 208 -28.44 7.40 -26.29
C GLU A 208 -27.30 7.79 -27.26
N PRO A 209 -27.54 8.47 -28.41
CA PRO A 209 -26.46 8.81 -29.35
C PRO A 209 -25.43 9.78 -28.74
N SER A 210 -25.89 10.72 -27.91
CA SER A 210 -25.02 11.69 -27.24
C SER A 210 -24.19 11.05 -26.12
N LEU A 211 -24.81 10.13 -25.37
CA LEU A 211 -24.19 9.38 -24.29
C LEU A 211 -23.13 8.42 -24.85
N ARG A 212 -23.40 7.73 -25.97
CA ARG A 212 -22.42 6.87 -26.67
C ARG A 212 -21.24 7.69 -27.21
N ALA A 213 -21.49 8.81 -27.89
CA ALA A 213 -20.41 9.66 -28.39
C ALA A 213 -19.49 10.19 -27.26
N ARG A 214 -20.07 10.48 -26.08
CA ARG A 214 -19.30 10.86 -24.89
C ARG A 214 -18.55 9.68 -24.26
N GLU A 215 -19.17 8.51 -24.15
CA GLU A 215 -18.53 7.26 -23.72
C GLU A 215 -17.29 7.00 -24.56
N GLU A 216 -17.42 7.01 -25.89
CA GLU A 216 -16.31 6.72 -26.80
C GLU A 216 -15.16 7.74 -26.66
N ALA A 217 -15.48 9.02 -26.46
CA ALA A 217 -14.48 10.06 -26.27
C ALA A 217 -13.68 9.84 -24.97
N LEU A 218 -14.36 9.42 -23.89
CA LEU A 218 -13.70 9.04 -22.64
C LEU A 218 -12.91 7.73 -22.82
N SER A 219 -13.47 6.73 -23.49
CA SER A 219 -12.80 5.46 -23.83
C SER A 219 -11.49 5.70 -24.59
N ARG A 220 -11.52 6.54 -25.64
CA ARG A 220 -10.33 6.94 -26.40
C ARG A 220 -9.30 7.65 -25.51
N ARG A 221 -9.72 8.62 -24.70
CA ARG A 221 -8.85 9.35 -23.77
C ARG A 221 -8.21 8.44 -22.71
N ILE A 222 -8.97 7.49 -22.16
CA ILE A 222 -8.48 6.51 -21.18
C ILE A 222 -7.43 5.58 -21.80
N GLN A 223 -7.69 5.09 -23.02
CA GLN A 223 -6.71 4.30 -23.76
C GLN A 223 -5.46 5.11 -24.10
N GLU A 224 -5.60 6.36 -24.55
CA GLU A 224 -4.49 7.21 -24.99
C GLU A 224 -3.44 7.42 -23.88
N VAL A 225 -3.87 7.78 -22.67
CA VAL A 225 -2.93 7.94 -21.54
C VAL A 225 -2.26 6.60 -21.19
N ASN A 226 -2.98 5.47 -21.33
CA ASN A 226 -2.47 4.13 -21.05
C ASN A 226 -1.59 3.53 -22.17
N ARG A 227 -1.53 4.12 -23.38
CA ARG A 227 -0.73 3.60 -24.51
C ARG A 227 0.77 3.83 -24.37
N THR A 228 1.20 4.78 -23.52
CA THR A 228 2.60 5.20 -23.41
C THR A 228 3.41 4.30 -22.45
N VAL A 229 3.59 3.04 -22.82
CA VAL A 229 4.51 2.13 -22.12
C VAL A 229 5.94 2.44 -22.55
N THR A 230 6.72 3.08 -21.66
CA THR A 230 8.18 3.15 -21.78
C THR A 230 8.79 1.96 -21.04
N PRO A 231 9.23 0.88 -21.73
CA PRO A 231 9.86 -0.25 -21.07
C PRO A 231 11.16 0.17 -20.37
N ALA A 232 11.51 -0.50 -19.27
CA ALA A 232 12.81 -0.28 -18.64
C ALA A 232 13.96 -0.69 -19.59
N PRO A 233 15.11 0.02 -19.59
CA PRO A 233 16.14 -0.09 -20.63
C PRO A 233 16.88 -1.44 -20.66
N PHE A 234 16.63 -2.32 -19.68
CA PHE A 234 17.14 -3.69 -19.62
C PHE A 234 16.14 -4.76 -20.10
N VAL A 235 14.88 -4.40 -20.33
CA VAL A 235 13.85 -5.30 -20.84
C VAL A 235 14.12 -5.58 -22.32
N ARG A 236 14.01 -6.84 -22.74
CA ARG A 236 14.23 -7.25 -24.14
C ARG A 236 13.01 -7.98 -24.67
N VAL A 237 12.67 -7.74 -25.93
CA VAL A 237 11.64 -8.51 -26.64
C VAL A 237 12.34 -9.44 -27.62
N GLU A 238 12.10 -10.73 -27.49
CA GLU A 238 12.58 -11.79 -28.37
C GLU A 238 11.41 -12.40 -29.15
N HIS A 239 11.66 -12.79 -30.40
CA HIS A 239 10.72 -13.51 -31.24
C HIS A 239 11.34 -14.87 -31.65
N PRO A 240 11.45 -15.84 -30.70
CA PRO A 240 12.22 -17.08 -30.88
C PRO A 240 11.62 -18.07 -31.90
N SER A 241 10.36 -17.88 -32.29
CA SER A 241 9.69 -18.60 -33.37
C SER A 241 8.60 -17.70 -33.96
N PRO A 242 8.04 -18.01 -35.15
CA PRO A 242 6.77 -17.44 -35.58
C PRO A 242 5.72 -17.54 -34.47
N HIS A 243 4.86 -16.51 -34.37
CA HIS A 243 3.74 -16.44 -33.43
C HIS A 243 4.12 -16.56 -31.95
N ARG A 244 5.36 -16.24 -31.57
CA ARG A 244 5.80 -16.31 -30.17
C ARG A 244 6.63 -15.11 -29.77
N TRP A 245 6.12 -14.35 -28.82
CA TRP A 245 6.75 -13.14 -28.29
C TRP A 245 7.17 -13.35 -26.84
N VAL A 246 8.44 -13.12 -26.53
CA VAL A 246 9.01 -13.29 -25.19
C VAL A 246 9.60 -11.98 -24.69
N VAL A 247 9.01 -11.43 -23.64
CA VAL A 247 9.50 -10.24 -22.93
C VAL A 247 10.41 -10.71 -21.79
N ARG A 248 11.72 -10.62 -21.96
CA ARG A 248 12.70 -10.93 -20.92
C ARG A 248 12.92 -9.77 -19.98
N VAL A 249 12.92 -10.07 -18.68
CA VAL A 249 13.24 -9.13 -17.62
C VAL A 249 14.35 -9.71 -16.74
N PRO A 250 15.60 -9.23 -16.85
CA PRO A 250 16.64 -9.58 -15.88
C PRO A 250 16.30 -9.02 -14.50
N VAL A 251 16.40 -9.86 -13.46
CA VAL A 251 16.11 -9.49 -12.06
C VAL A 251 17.28 -9.93 -11.18
N SER A 252 17.79 -9.04 -10.32
CA SER A 252 18.73 -9.40 -9.25
C SER A 252 18.00 -9.50 -7.91
N THR A 253 18.36 -10.47 -7.06
CA THR A 253 17.78 -10.61 -5.72
C THR A 253 18.82 -11.09 -4.71
N ASP A 254 18.75 -10.62 -3.48
CA ASP A 254 19.57 -11.10 -2.36
C ASP A 254 18.87 -12.16 -1.51
N ILE A 255 17.55 -12.26 -1.64
CA ILE A 255 16.65 -13.19 -0.93
C ILE A 255 17.23 -14.62 -0.96
N GLU A 256 17.41 -15.19 0.24
CA GLU A 256 17.97 -16.53 0.40
C GLU A 256 16.94 -17.64 0.14
N ASP A 257 15.66 -17.36 0.40
CA ASP A 257 14.55 -18.29 0.24
C ASP A 257 14.25 -18.57 -1.24
N ARG A 258 14.80 -19.70 -1.71
CA ARG A 258 14.55 -20.23 -3.06
C ARG A 258 13.09 -20.54 -3.31
N SER A 259 12.32 -20.95 -2.30
CA SER A 259 10.90 -21.27 -2.48
C SER A 259 10.08 -20.01 -2.75
N PHE A 260 10.40 -18.90 -2.07
CA PHE A 260 9.82 -17.59 -2.36
C PHE A 260 10.22 -17.08 -3.74
N VAL A 261 11.51 -17.19 -4.11
CA VAL A 261 12.01 -16.71 -5.42
C VAL A 261 11.39 -17.47 -6.60
N GLU A 262 11.24 -18.79 -6.51
CA GLU A 262 10.55 -19.56 -7.56
C GLU A 262 9.03 -19.35 -7.52
N ALA A 263 8.42 -19.09 -6.36
CA ALA A 263 7.03 -18.67 -6.28
C ALA A 263 6.80 -17.28 -6.92
N PHE A 264 7.74 -16.35 -6.78
CA PHE A 264 7.73 -15.06 -7.49
C PHE A 264 7.83 -15.26 -9.01
N ARG A 265 8.76 -16.10 -9.49
CA ARG A 265 8.85 -16.49 -10.91
C ARG A 265 7.51 -17.01 -11.41
N ALA A 266 6.99 -18.05 -10.76
CA ALA A 266 5.76 -18.71 -11.18
C ALA A 266 4.55 -17.76 -11.13
N ALA A 267 4.48 -16.86 -10.15
CA ALA A 267 3.44 -15.84 -10.06
C ALA A 267 3.48 -14.88 -11.26
N VAL A 268 4.67 -14.40 -11.63
CA VAL A 268 4.89 -13.53 -12.79
C VAL A 268 4.56 -14.24 -14.11
N GLU A 269 5.22 -15.36 -14.38
CA GLU A 269 5.25 -15.97 -15.72
C GLU A 269 3.89 -16.61 -16.09
N ASN A 270 3.07 -16.98 -15.10
CA ASN A 270 1.69 -17.41 -15.32
C ASN A 270 0.69 -16.24 -15.46
N ALA A 271 0.91 -15.12 -14.76
CA ALA A 271 0.01 -13.96 -14.83
C ALA A 271 0.23 -13.13 -16.11
N TRP A 272 1.46 -13.07 -16.61
CA TRP A 272 1.86 -12.35 -17.82
C TRP A 272 2.04 -13.29 -19.02
N ARG A 273 1.02 -14.12 -19.26
CA ARG A 273 0.87 -14.92 -20.48
C ARG A 273 -0.47 -14.62 -21.13
N VAL A 274 -0.45 -14.25 -22.41
CA VAL A 274 -1.63 -13.88 -23.21
C VAL A 274 -1.53 -14.57 -24.57
N GLN A 275 -2.67 -14.97 -25.13
CA GLN A 275 -2.78 -15.35 -26.53
C GLN A 275 -3.73 -14.37 -27.22
N ASP A 276 -3.36 -13.88 -28.40
CA ASP A 276 -4.18 -12.98 -29.22
C ASP A 276 -4.06 -13.41 -30.70
N GLY A 277 -5.19 -13.86 -31.28
CA GLY A 277 -5.16 -14.64 -32.52
C GLY A 277 -4.27 -15.88 -32.39
N ASP A 278 -3.32 -16.02 -33.32
CA ASP A 278 -2.32 -17.10 -33.32
C ASP A 278 -1.12 -16.82 -32.38
N ASP A 279 -0.91 -15.57 -31.96
CA ASP A 279 0.31 -15.14 -31.25
C ASP A 279 0.26 -15.44 -29.73
N ASP A 280 1.31 -16.09 -29.21
CA ASP A 280 1.52 -16.39 -27.78
C ASP A 280 2.57 -15.45 -27.17
N PHE A 281 2.11 -14.52 -26.34
CA PHE A 281 2.90 -13.52 -25.63
C PHE A 281 3.22 -13.98 -24.20
N ARG A 282 4.49 -13.89 -23.78
CA ARG A 282 4.93 -14.25 -22.41
C ARG A 282 5.95 -13.28 -21.86
N VAL A 283 5.88 -12.99 -20.56
CA VAL A 283 7.02 -12.49 -19.77
C VAL A 283 7.84 -13.68 -19.27
N VAL A 284 9.17 -13.52 -19.22
CA VAL A 284 10.11 -14.44 -18.57
C VAL A 284 11.05 -13.62 -17.67
N VAL A 285 11.24 -14.05 -16.42
CA VAL A 285 12.14 -13.37 -15.46
C VAL A 285 13.47 -14.10 -15.32
N ASP A 286 14.53 -13.49 -15.82
CA ASP A 286 15.88 -14.04 -15.74
C ASP A 286 16.50 -13.65 -14.38
N ILE A 287 16.04 -14.33 -13.31
CA ILE A 287 16.41 -14.06 -11.92
C ILE A 287 17.82 -14.58 -11.59
N ARG A 288 18.69 -13.68 -11.12
CA ARG A 288 20.02 -13.96 -10.58
C ARG A 288 20.06 -13.64 -9.08
N ARG A 289 20.48 -14.60 -8.26
CA ARG A 289 20.81 -14.33 -6.86
C ARG A 289 22.18 -13.62 -6.75
N VAL A 290 22.23 -12.58 -5.93
CA VAL A 290 23.44 -11.82 -5.55
C VAL A 290 23.65 -12.06 -4.05
N PRO A 291 24.74 -12.71 -3.61
CA PRO A 291 25.00 -12.93 -2.19
C PRO A 291 25.08 -11.59 -1.45
N ALA A 292 24.51 -11.52 -0.23
CA ALA A 292 24.51 -10.26 0.51
C ALA A 292 25.94 -9.78 0.88
N SER A 293 26.91 -10.69 1.01
CA SER A 293 28.34 -10.37 1.12
C SER A 293 28.95 -9.68 -0.12
N GLN A 294 28.31 -9.80 -1.29
CA GLN A 294 28.69 -9.05 -2.49
C GLN A 294 28.09 -7.63 -2.49
N LEU A 295 26.93 -7.42 -1.86
CA LEU A 295 26.30 -6.11 -1.67
C LEU A 295 26.93 -5.31 -0.52
N TYR A 296 27.52 -6.01 0.45
CA TYR A 296 28.14 -5.48 1.66
C TYR A 296 29.59 -5.98 1.81
N PRO A 297 30.50 -5.63 0.87
CA PRO A 297 31.87 -6.17 0.85
C PRO A 297 32.72 -5.71 2.05
N ASP A 298 32.50 -4.48 2.53
CA ASP A 298 33.17 -3.91 3.70
C ASP A 298 32.54 -4.35 5.05
N GLY A 299 31.61 -5.31 5.00
CA GLY A 299 30.74 -5.66 6.12
C GLY A 299 29.55 -4.71 6.27
N GLY A 300 28.98 -4.66 7.49
CA GLY A 300 27.75 -3.90 7.74
C GLY A 300 26.51 -4.50 7.09
N LEU A 301 26.48 -5.82 6.91
CA LEU A 301 25.29 -6.57 6.50
C LEU A 301 24.15 -6.32 7.51
N PRO A 302 22.94 -5.94 7.08
CA PRO A 302 21.84 -5.66 8.01
C PRO A 302 21.36 -6.95 8.69
N VAL A 303 20.97 -6.84 9.94
CA VAL A 303 20.39 -7.96 10.70
C VAL A 303 18.98 -8.26 10.21
N HIS A 304 18.51 -9.51 10.37
CA HIS A 304 17.12 -9.86 10.08
C HIS A 304 16.16 -9.02 10.95
N GLY A 305 15.23 -8.30 10.31
CA GLY A 305 14.36 -7.30 10.93
C GLY A 305 14.95 -5.88 11.04
N GLU A 306 16.14 -5.61 10.52
CA GLU A 306 16.73 -4.27 10.55
C GLU A 306 16.03 -3.31 9.58
N HIS A 307 15.74 -2.09 10.02
CA HIS A 307 15.15 -1.05 9.17
C HIS A 307 16.24 -0.39 8.31
N ILE A 308 16.19 -0.58 6.99
CA ILE A 308 17.24 -0.16 6.06
C ILE A 308 16.84 1.02 5.18
N ASP A 309 17.84 1.81 4.77
CA ASP A 309 17.68 2.77 3.68
C ASP A 309 17.57 2.02 2.35
N LEU A 310 16.32 1.77 1.92
CA LEU A 310 16.00 1.04 0.69
C LEU A 310 16.66 1.64 -0.56
N ALA A 311 16.77 2.97 -0.66
CA ALA A 311 17.39 3.61 -1.81
C ALA A 311 18.90 3.31 -1.88
N LYS A 312 19.60 3.39 -0.74
CA LYS A 312 21.01 2.98 -0.64
C LYS A 312 21.20 1.47 -0.81
N HIS A 313 20.24 0.65 -0.37
CA HIS A 313 20.31 -0.81 -0.52
C HIS A 313 20.10 -1.25 -1.97
N ILE A 314 19.06 -0.76 -2.68
CA ILE A 314 18.87 -0.97 -4.12
C ILE A 314 20.12 -0.53 -4.90
N GLY A 315 20.73 0.60 -4.53
CA GLY A 315 21.93 1.13 -5.15
C GLY A 315 23.20 0.25 -5.03
N ARG A 316 23.18 -0.83 -4.24
CA ARG A 316 24.28 -1.82 -4.16
C ARG A 316 24.20 -2.91 -5.22
N PHE A 317 23.05 -3.11 -5.86
CA PHE A 317 22.86 -4.20 -6.83
C PHE A 317 23.55 -3.90 -8.18
N PRO A 318 23.93 -4.94 -8.95
CA PRO A 318 24.45 -4.76 -10.29
C PRO A 318 23.44 -4.02 -11.20
N PRO A 319 23.88 -3.01 -11.98
CA PRO A 319 23.02 -2.32 -12.92
C PRO A 319 22.62 -3.22 -14.10
N GLY A 320 21.56 -2.83 -14.82
CA GLY A 320 21.08 -3.56 -16.00
C GLY A 320 20.02 -4.64 -15.73
N GLY A 321 19.31 -4.54 -14.60
CA GLY A 321 18.13 -5.34 -14.30
C GLY A 321 17.26 -4.69 -13.24
N ALA A 322 16.11 -5.32 -12.96
CA ALA A 322 15.29 -5.01 -11.80
C ALA A 322 15.93 -5.58 -10.52
N VAL A 323 15.47 -5.12 -9.36
CA VAL A 323 15.83 -5.67 -8.05
C VAL A 323 14.59 -6.27 -7.39
N LEU A 324 14.73 -7.40 -6.71
CA LEU A 324 13.72 -7.97 -5.81
C LEU A 324 14.37 -8.16 -4.44
N THR A 325 13.93 -7.41 -3.43
CA THR A 325 14.55 -7.37 -2.10
C THR A 325 13.49 -7.19 -0.99
N THR A 326 13.91 -7.19 0.26
CA THR A 326 13.12 -7.00 1.49
C THR A 326 13.45 -5.66 2.15
N GLY A 327 13.00 -5.41 3.38
CA GLY A 327 13.34 -4.18 4.11
C GLY A 327 12.26 -3.11 4.16
N ALA A 328 11.12 -3.30 3.49
CA ALA A 328 10.05 -2.30 3.44
C ALA A 328 8.98 -2.50 4.52
N ASN A 329 8.34 -1.41 4.98
CA ASN A 329 7.15 -1.47 5.84
C ASN A 329 5.94 -2.08 5.10
N SER A 330 5.86 -1.86 3.78
CA SER A 330 4.83 -2.42 2.88
C SER A 330 5.41 -2.62 1.48
N THR A 331 4.89 -3.62 0.75
CA THR A 331 5.40 -3.95 -0.58
C THR A 331 5.14 -2.82 -1.58
N HIS A 332 6.18 -2.40 -2.31
CA HIS A 332 6.10 -1.37 -3.35
C HIS A 332 7.34 -1.33 -4.26
N VAL A 333 7.18 -0.84 -5.49
CA VAL A 333 8.30 -0.46 -6.37
C VAL A 333 8.90 0.90 -6.02
N LEU A 334 10.23 0.95 -5.97
CA LEU A 334 11.06 2.16 -5.88
C LEU A 334 12.13 2.12 -6.98
N GLY A 335 12.02 3.00 -7.98
CA GLY A 335 12.87 2.96 -9.16
C GLY A 335 12.67 1.67 -9.96
N TYR A 336 13.68 0.79 -9.98
CA TYR A 336 13.57 -0.57 -10.54
C TYR A 336 13.62 -1.68 -9.47
N GLY A 337 13.54 -1.33 -8.18
CA GLY A 337 13.47 -2.31 -7.10
C GLY A 337 12.04 -2.57 -6.64
N ILE A 338 11.61 -3.83 -6.69
CA ILE A 338 10.45 -4.37 -5.98
C ILE A 338 10.90 -4.63 -4.54
N ASN A 339 10.42 -3.81 -3.60
CA ASN A 339 10.75 -3.91 -2.19
C ASN A 339 9.60 -4.61 -1.48
N LEU A 340 9.86 -5.76 -0.87
CA LEU A 340 8.86 -6.55 -0.17
C LEU A 340 8.69 -6.04 1.27
N GLY A 341 7.44 -5.94 1.71
CA GLY A 341 7.07 -5.82 3.11
C GLY A 341 6.52 -7.13 3.70
N PRO A 342 6.20 -7.17 5.00
CA PRO A 342 5.91 -8.40 5.73
C PRO A 342 4.44 -8.87 5.63
N HIS A 343 3.59 -8.18 4.86
CA HIS A 343 2.15 -8.42 4.85
C HIS A 343 1.75 -9.49 3.85
N ASP A 344 0.86 -10.42 4.27
CA ASP A 344 0.30 -11.47 3.42
C ASP A 344 -0.13 -10.94 2.04
N MET A 345 0.38 -11.57 0.99
CA MET A 345 0.26 -11.10 -0.40
C MET A 345 -0.21 -12.22 -1.32
N ALA A 346 -1.12 -11.88 -2.25
CA ALA A 346 -1.50 -12.79 -3.32
C ALA A 346 -0.41 -12.86 -4.41
N PRO A 347 -0.20 -14.01 -5.09
CA PRO A 347 0.71 -14.12 -6.24
C PRO A 347 0.48 -13.05 -7.32
N SER A 348 -0.78 -12.67 -7.56
CA SER A 348 -1.11 -11.58 -8.48
C SER A 348 -0.54 -10.21 -8.07
N GLY A 349 -0.23 -10.00 -6.79
CA GLY A 349 0.47 -8.81 -6.28
C GLY A 349 1.94 -8.78 -6.73
N LEU A 350 2.64 -9.91 -6.69
CA LEU A 350 4.03 -9.99 -7.18
C LEU A 350 4.12 -9.74 -8.69
N ALA A 351 3.21 -10.33 -9.46
CA ALA A 351 3.09 -10.06 -10.90
C ALA A 351 2.74 -8.60 -11.19
N HIS A 352 1.95 -7.97 -10.33
CA HIS A 352 1.52 -6.58 -10.44
C HIS A 352 2.66 -5.59 -10.18
N GLU A 353 3.48 -5.79 -9.14
CA GLU A 353 4.68 -4.96 -8.91
C GLU A 353 5.66 -5.04 -10.10
N LEU A 354 5.79 -6.21 -10.77
CA LEU A 354 6.59 -6.31 -11.99
C LEU A 354 5.99 -5.53 -13.17
N GLY A 355 4.67 -5.32 -13.19
CA GLY A 355 4.01 -4.44 -14.16
C GLY A 355 4.62 -3.03 -14.17
N HIS A 356 4.92 -2.46 -12.99
CA HIS A 356 5.58 -1.16 -12.86
C HIS A 356 7.00 -1.13 -13.45
N ILE A 357 7.74 -2.23 -13.29
CA ILE A 357 9.10 -2.42 -13.84
C ILE A 357 9.04 -2.44 -15.37
N LEU A 358 8.09 -3.21 -15.94
CA LEU A 358 7.80 -3.25 -17.37
C LEU A 358 7.27 -1.91 -17.90
N GLY A 359 6.78 -1.04 -17.03
CA GLY A 359 6.23 0.27 -17.36
C GLY A 359 4.75 0.28 -17.72
N PHE A 360 4.07 -0.83 -17.48
CA PHE A 360 2.63 -0.83 -17.30
C PHE A 360 2.25 -0.10 -16.01
N VAL A 361 0.97 0.22 -15.93
CA VAL A 361 0.34 0.66 -14.69
C VAL A 361 -0.37 -0.46 -13.98
N ASP A 362 -0.49 -0.24 -12.69
CA ASP A 362 -1.74 -0.37 -11.96
C ASP A 362 -3.00 -0.55 -12.84
N LEU A 363 -3.84 -1.50 -12.44
CA LEU A 363 -5.24 -1.61 -12.90
C LEU A 363 -6.13 -0.48 -12.34
N TYR A 364 -5.52 0.67 -12.05
CA TYR A 364 -6.01 1.75 -11.19
C TYR A 364 -5.28 3.08 -11.64
N VAL A 365 -5.83 4.34 -11.53
CA VAL A 365 -5.32 5.75 -11.88
C VAL A 365 -5.30 6.88 -10.73
N ARG A 366 -4.16 7.45 -10.24
CA ARG A 366 -4.07 8.10 -8.88
C ARG A 366 -4.38 9.58 -8.93
N GLY A 367 -5.33 10.04 -8.13
CA GLY A 367 -5.69 11.45 -8.04
C GLY A 367 -5.49 12.06 -6.64
N TYR A 368 -5.10 13.32 -6.58
CA TYR A 368 -5.29 14.15 -5.39
C TYR A 368 -6.51 15.07 -5.57
N ARG A 369 -7.10 15.41 -4.43
CA ARG A 369 -8.09 16.47 -4.17
C ARG A 369 -7.85 16.85 -2.71
#